data_AF-A0A9P0J028-F1
#
_entry.id   AF-A0A9P0J028-F1
#
_cell.length_a   1.000
_cell.length_b   1.000
_cell.length_c   1.000
_cell.angle_alpha   90.00
_cell.angle_beta   90.00
_cell.angle_gamma   90.00
#
_symmetry.space_group_name_H-M   'P 1'
#
loop_
_entity.id
_entity.type
_entity.pdbx_description
1 polymer ?
#
loop_
_entity_poly.entity_id
_entity_poly.type
_entity_poly.pdbx_seq_one_letter_code
_entity_poly.pdbx_strand_id
1 'polypeptide(L)'
;MKMSKEKYWPTRLHNGELPSGYYIEFMEANIRSEDEINYKIYGEEYEDIQDENVLLVQSYRSITYSKDIKLTIKIVPHSLLSRFENLKWLELHCVGLEELRENMFSCNPNIKEVRLTHNKLTKIQAGVFKNCKNMRWVDLGENEISTIDDDAFIGLENLDWLILNNNRITYLKNSYFKPLKNLHSLYISGNLLEQLDENLFHGLDELREIRMSKNNIKSLPENLIRFLPKLSSIDLDNNQIEDLKPEFLALPLQLNCFDISGNNIRVIDADLFKEQPNISYVKFCNNQIEKLHSDTFKTLNNLQTLKIRFNKLTDIDKKLFDNNSKMFELNLRGNQISNIHPAAFSKLKNVCKLTLSENCITELAESIFDGMTSLSQLYLNNNKIKELHVNLFRDTKLYSLLLDYNDIQTFDQKVFEFVPNLSMFGFTNNPGSHMINEKFLKIFKQGKRFLLYKYYLKDDFSDECISYELLNKKEEIKKEKKADAIDEFDDDCDLGFGLFD
;
A
#
# COMPACT_ATOMS: atom_id res chain seq x y z
N MET A 1 -10.20 1.80 -13.30
CA MET A 1 -10.51 0.62 -14.16
C MET A 1 -11.78 -0.03 -13.64
N LYS A 2 -12.82 -0.23 -14.47
CA LYS A 2 -13.94 -1.10 -14.11
C LYS A 2 -13.45 -2.54 -14.25
N MET A 3 -13.15 -3.21 -13.14
CA MET A 3 -12.95 -4.65 -13.12
C MET A 3 -14.17 -5.33 -13.73
N SER A 4 -13.95 -6.18 -14.74
CA SER A 4 -14.96 -7.11 -15.22
C SER A 4 -15.44 -7.95 -14.04
N LYS A 5 -16.76 -8.17 -13.96
CA LYS A 5 -17.41 -9.04 -12.97
C LYS A 5 -17.13 -10.53 -13.27
N GLU A 6 -15.87 -10.90 -13.52
CA GLU A 6 -15.48 -12.30 -13.44
C GLU A 6 -15.39 -12.63 -11.95
N LYS A 7 -16.14 -13.66 -11.51
CA LYS A 7 -16.09 -14.16 -10.15
C LYS A 7 -14.72 -14.84 -9.96
N TYR A 8 -13.69 -14.05 -9.66
CA TYR A 8 -12.50 -14.50 -8.93
C TYR A 8 -12.96 -15.11 -7.59
N TRP A 9 -12.13 -15.92 -6.92
CA TRP A 9 -12.40 -16.56 -5.62
C TRP A 9 -13.55 -15.91 -4.83
N PRO A 10 -14.55 -16.66 -4.32
CA PRO A 10 -15.71 -16.05 -3.68
C PRO A 10 -15.28 -14.95 -2.69
N THR A 11 -15.46 -13.69 -3.09
CA THR A 11 -15.04 -12.48 -2.38
C THR A 11 -15.97 -12.22 -1.18
N ARG A 12 -16.12 -13.21 -0.31
CA ARG A 12 -16.78 -13.11 0.99
C ARG A 12 -15.85 -13.65 2.06
N LEU A 13 -14.83 -12.88 2.42
CA LEU A 13 -14.17 -13.01 3.73
C LEU A 13 -13.88 -11.61 4.30
N HIS A 14 -14.93 -10.78 4.40
CA HIS A 14 -14.94 -9.65 5.35
C HIS A 14 -15.81 -9.91 6.57
N ASN A 15 -16.61 -10.99 6.59
CA ASN A 15 -17.62 -11.25 7.63
C ASN A 15 -17.58 -12.66 8.26
N GLY A 16 -16.52 -13.45 8.05
CA GLY A 16 -16.39 -14.76 8.72
C GLY A 16 -17.34 -15.88 8.24
N GLU A 17 -18.09 -15.69 7.15
CA GLU A 17 -18.80 -16.78 6.47
C GLU A 17 -17.85 -17.48 5.49
N LEU A 18 -17.51 -18.74 5.75
CA LEU A 18 -16.72 -19.53 4.81
C LEU A 18 -17.54 -19.84 3.54
N PRO A 19 -16.92 -19.94 2.34
CA PRO A 19 -17.64 -20.28 1.11
C PRO A 19 -18.37 -21.64 1.20
N SER A 20 -19.42 -21.85 0.40
CA SER A 20 -19.89 -23.22 0.14
C SER A 20 -18.75 -24.00 -0.54
N GLY A 21 -18.14 -24.92 0.19
CA GLY A 21 -16.97 -25.69 -0.23
C GLY A 21 -16.67 -26.79 0.78
N TYR A 22 -15.83 -27.74 0.39
CA TYR A 22 -15.48 -28.87 1.25
C TYR A 22 -14.25 -28.51 2.05
N TYR A 23 -14.34 -28.74 3.36
CA TYR A 23 -13.27 -28.55 4.32
C TYR A 23 -12.62 -29.88 4.57
N ILE A 24 -11.31 -29.98 4.38
CA ILE A 24 -10.61 -31.19 4.82
C ILE A 24 -9.90 -30.88 6.12
N GLU A 25 -10.31 -31.58 7.18
CA GLU A 25 -9.53 -31.66 8.40
C GLU A 25 -8.81 -33.01 8.37
N PHE A 26 -7.49 -32.95 8.26
CA PHE A 26 -6.65 -34.15 8.34
C PHE A 26 -6.64 -34.59 9.82
N MET A 27 -6.97 -35.85 10.08
CA MET A 27 -7.14 -36.34 11.45
C MET A 27 -5.81 -36.70 12.12
N GLU A 28 -4.71 -36.69 11.37
CA GLU A 28 -3.38 -36.99 11.87
C GLU A 28 -2.38 -35.89 11.48
N ALA A 29 -1.58 -35.44 12.45
CA ALA A 29 -0.44 -34.57 12.23
C ALA A 29 0.78 -35.41 11.83
N ASN A 30 1.45 -35.05 10.73
CA ASN A 30 2.64 -35.69 10.13
C ASN A 30 2.37 -36.71 9.00
N ILE A 31 1.70 -36.30 7.92
CA ILE A 31 1.64 -37.11 6.70
C ILE A 31 2.98 -37.01 5.97
N ARG A 32 3.71 -38.15 5.88
CA ARG A 32 5.05 -38.25 5.27
C ARG A 32 5.07 -39.02 3.95
N SER A 33 4.03 -39.78 3.62
CA SER A 33 3.89 -40.56 2.38
C SER A 33 2.44 -40.59 1.88
N GLU A 34 2.23 -40.92 0.61
CA GLU A 34 0.89 -41.04 0.01
C GLU A 34 0.02 -42.15 0.64
N ASP A 35 0.66 -43.14 1.29
CA ASP A 35 0.01 -44.33 1.83
C ASP A 35 -0.52 -44.15 3.28
N GLU A 36 -0.19 -43.04 3.96
CA GLU A 36 -0.45 -42.83 5.40
C GLU A 36 -1.61 -41.84 5.70
N ILE A 37 -2.48 -41.57 4.73
CA ILE A 37 -3.29 -40.34 4.78
C ILE A 37 -4.69 -40.61 5.30
N ASN A 38 -4.85 -40.53 6.62
CA ASN A 38 -6.15 -40.47 7.28
C ASN A 38 -6.65 -39.01 7.33
N TYR A 39 -7.54 -38.65 6.41
CA TYR A 39 -8.21 -37.35 6.40
C TYR A 39 -9.72 -37.50 6.46
N LYS A 40 -10.39 -36.57 7.16
CA LYS A 40 -11.84 -36.44 7.11
C LYS A 40 -12.19 -35.22 6.25
N ILE A 41 -13.05 -35.46 5.27
CA ILE A 41 -13.69 -34.39 4.51
C ILE A 41 -14.96 -34.02 5.31
N TYR A 42 -15.04 -32.76 5.70
CA TYR A 42 -16.20 -32.13 6.30
C TYR A 42 -16.87 -31.25 5.23
N GLY A 43 -18.09 -31.61 4.88
CA GLY A 43 -18.97 -30.92 3.95
C GLY A 43 -20.37 -31.50 4.16
N GLU A 44 -21.43 -30.74 3.88
CA GLU A 44 -22.80 -31.21 4.07
C GLU A 44 -22.99 -32.62 3.48
N GLU A 45 -23.64 -33.50 4.25
CA GLU A 45 -23.86 -34.91 3.98
C GLU A 45 -24.29 -35.19 2.52
N TYR A 46 -23.34 -35.45 1.64
CA TYR A 46 -23.59 -35.93 0.28
C TYR A 46 -22.62 -37.07 -0.01
N GLU A 47 -23.19 -38.25 -0.27
CA GLU A 47 -22.46 -39.49 -0.57
C GLU A 47 -21.76 -39.49 -1.94
N ASP A 48 -21.80 -38.38 -2.71
CA ASP A 48 -21.17 -38.23 -4.02
C ASP A 48 -20.36 -36.91 -4.14
N ILE A 49 -19.02 -37.03 -4.11
CA ILE A 49 -18.02 -35.92 -4.18
C ILE A 49 -17.82 -35.38 -5.62
N GLN A 50 -18.59 -35.84 -6.60
CA GLN A 50 -18.28 -35.62 -8.03
C GLN A 50 -18.52 -34.17 -8.52
N ASP A 51 -19.26 -33.33 -7.79
CA ASP A 51 -19.71 -32.01 -8.28
C ASP A 51 -18.98 -30.81 -7.64
N GLU A 52 -17.77 -31.03 -7.15
CA GLU A 52 -17.08 -30.07 -6.30
C GLU A 52 -16.11 -29.16 -7.05
N ASN A 53 -16.33 -27.86 -6.91
CA ASN A 53 -15.51 -26.84 -7.56
C ASN A 53 -14.46 -26.25 -6.61
N VAL A 54 -14.61 -26.37 -5.29
CA VAL A 54 -13.77 -25.69 -4.28
C VAL A 54 -13.27 -26.70 -3.25
N LEU A 55 -11.95 -26.73 -3.03
CA LEU A 55 -11.30 -27.48 -1.96
C LEU A 55 -10.51 -26.54 -1.04
N LEU A 56 -10.86 -26.53 0.25
CA LEU A 56 -10.26 -25.67 1.27
C LEU A 56 -9.60 -26.53 2.35
N VAL A 57 -8.31 -26.28 2.59
CA VAL A 57 -7.57 -26.88 3.71
C VAL A 57 -6.78 -25.80 4.43
N GLN A 58 -7.06 -25.65 5.71
CA GLN A 58 -6.39 -24.67 6.55
C GLN A 58 -6.01 -25.31 7.88
N SER A 59 -4.85 -24.95 8.43
CA SER A 59 -4.54 -25.31 9.82
C SER A 59 -5.28 -24.38 10.78
N TYR A 60 -6.21 -24.92 11.57
CA TYR A 60 -6.88 -24.16 12.62
C TYR A 60 -5.98 -24.01 13.86
N ARG A 61 -5.83 -22.78 14.37
CA ARG A 61 -5.50 -22.56 15.78
C ARG A 61 -6.76 -22.87 16.60
N SER A 62 -6.87 -24.06 17.17
CA SER A 62 -7.96 -24.35 18.11
C SER A 62 -7.76 -23.50 19.37
N ILE A 63 -8.63 -22.49 19.57
CA ILE A 63 -8.66 -21.66 20.79
C ILE A 63 -9.07 -22.50 22.02
N THR A 64 -9.66 -23.68 21.80
CA THR A 64 -10.26 -24.53 22.84
C THR A 64 -9.39 -25.71 23.30
N TYR A 65 -8.32 -26.06 22.57
CA TYR A 65 -7.40 -27.13 22.97
C TYR A 65 -5.97 -26.60 23.02
N SER A 66 -5.37 -26.65 24.21
CA SER A 66 -3.99 -26.23 24.53
C SER A 66 -2.87 -27.08 23.90
N LYS A 67 -3.16 -27.72 22.76
CA LYS A 67 -2.17 -28.41 21.95
C LYS A 67 -2.26 -27.84 20.54
N ASP A 68 -1.19 -27.17 20.11
CA ASP A 68 -0.95 -26.80 18.73
C ASP A 68 -1.00 -28.05 17.84
N ILE A 69 -2.16 -28.41 17.31
CA ILE A 69 -2.25 -29.40 16.24
C ILE A 69 -1.81 -28.68 14.97
N LYS A 70 -0.50 -28.64 14.75
CA LYS A 70 0.07 -28.14 13.51
C LYS A 70 -0.15 -29.20 12.43
N LEU A 71 -1.20 -29.02 11.63
CA LEU A 71 -1.40 -29.78 10.40
C LEU A 71 -0.12 -29.65 9.57
N THR A 72 0.49 -30.80 9.24
CA THR A 72 1.73 -30.86 8.45
C THR A 72 1.50 -31.81 7.29
N ILE A 73 0.95 -31.27 6.20
CA ILE A 73 0.81 -31.92 4.90
C ILE A 73 2.08 -31.58 4.13
N LYS A 74 3.10 -32.42 4.18
CA LYS A 74 4.36 -32.13 3.48
C LYS A 74 4.18 -32.08 1.96
N ILE A 75 3.27 -32.92 1.44
CA ILE A 75 3.04 -33.12 0.01
C ILE A 75 1.54 -33.32 -0.20
N VAL A 76 0.99 -32.70 -1.24
CA VAL A 76 -0.40 -32.96 -1.64
C VAL A 76 -0.48 -34.33 -2.31
N PRO A 77 -1.29 -35.26 -1.80
CA PRO A 77 -1.35 -36.61 -2.34
C PRO A 77 -2.09 -36.64 -3.66
N HIS A 78 -1.61 -37.42 -4.62
CA HIS A 78 -2.32 -37.56 -5.89
C HIS A 78 -3.74 -38.15 -5.69
N SER A 79 -3.85 -39.12 -4.78
CA SER A 79 -5.12 -39.78 -4.41
C SER A 79 -6.15 -38.83 -3.82
N LEU A 80 -5.72 -37.69 -3.24
CA LEU A 80 -6.63 -36.66 -2.78
C LEU A 80 -7.19 -35.87 -3.97
N LEU A 81 -6.31 -35.35 -4.82
CA LEU A 81 -6.70 -34.52 -5.96
C LEU A 81 -7.51 -35.29 -7.01
N SER A 82 -7.26 -36.59 -7.18
CA SER A 82 -8.02 -37.45 -8.10
C SER A 82 -9.49 -37.63 -7.70
N ARG A 83 -9.88 -37.29 -6.46
CA ARG A 83 -11.28 -37.34 -6.02
C ARG A 83 -12.08 -36.12 -6.48
N PHE A 84 -11.42 -35.02 -6.82
CA PHE A 84 -12.05 -33.74 -7.19
C PHE A 84 -11.78 -33.40 -8.66
N GLU A 85 -12.21 -34.25 -9.59
CA GLU A 85 -11.94 -34.07 -11.04
C GLU A 85 -12.45 -32.72 -11.60
N ASN A 86 -13.52 -32.18 -11.00
CA ASN A 86 -14.13 -30.89 -11.37
C ASN A 86 -13.57 -29.68 -10.60
N LEU A 87 -12.50 -29.86 -9.83
CA LEU A 87 -11.90 -28.81 -9.01
C LEU A 87 -11.53 -27.57 -9.82
N LYS A 88 -12.04 -26.41 -9.38
CA LYS A 88 -11.73 -25.09 -9.94
C LYS A 88 -10.85 -24.26 -9.02
N TRP A 89 -10.93 -24.49 -7.71
CA TRP A 89 -10.36 -23.66 -6.67
C TRP A 89 -9.70 -24.54 -5.60
N LEU A 90 -8.39 -24.39 -5.40
CA LEU A 90 -7.65 -25.06 -4.34
C LEU A 90 -7.01 -24.03 -3.41
N GLU A 91 -7.29 -24.11 -2.12
CA GLU A 91 -6.55 -23.35 -1.10
C GLU A 91 -5.98 -24.28 -0.04
N LEU A 92 -4.66 -24.23 0.13
CA LEU A 92 -3.91 -24.91 1.19
C LEU A 92 -3.13 -23.87 1.98
N HIS A 93 -3.71 -23.32 3.04
CA HIS A 93 -3.10 -22.24 3.83
C HIS A 93 -2.55 -22.76 5.16
N CYS A 94 -1.29 -22.44 5.46
CA CYS A 94 -0.66 -22.78 6.75
C CYS A 94 -0.66 -24.29 7.08
N VAL A 95 -0.59 -25.15 6.06
CA VAL A 95 -0.62 -26.62 6.23
C VAL A 95 0.76 -27.27 6.29
N GLY A 96 1.83 -26.46 6.21
CA GLY A 96 3.20 -26.96 6.24
C GLY A 96 3.64 -27.70 4.98
N LEU A 97 3.08 -27.33 3.82
CA LEU A 97 3.45 -27.89 2.51
C LEU A 97 4.92 -27.60 2.18
N GLU A 98 5.68 -28.64 1.86
CA GLU A 98 7.13 -28.57 1.62
C GLU A 98 7.48 -28.75 0.12
N GLU A 99 6.65 -29.46 -0.64
CA GLU A 99 6.95 -29.80 -2.05
C GLU A 99 5.73 -29.67 -2.98
N LEU A 100 5.95 -29.11 -4.18
CA LEU A 100 5.07 -29.23 -5.33
C LEU A 100 5.74 -30.11 -6.40
N ARG A 101 5.07 -31.18 -6.81
CA ARG A 101 5.62 -32.18 -7.74
C ARG A 101 5.19 -31.92 -9.18
N GLU A 102 5.98 -32.42 -10.13
CA GLU A 102 5.60 -32.43 -11.55
C GLU A 102 4.21 -33.07 -11.73
N ASN A 103 3.37 -32.50 -12.60
CA ASN A 103 2.03 -33.00 -12.93
C ASN A 103 1.07 -33.14 -11.73
N MET A 104 1.29 -32.43 -10.63
CA MET A 104 0.42 -32.44 -9.44
C MET A 104 -1.07 -32.26 -9.76
N PHE A 105 -1.39 -31.40 -10.74
CA PHE A 105 -2.77 -31.10 -11.16
C PHE A 105 -3.25 -31.91 -12.37
N SER A 106 -2.63 -33.05 -12.68
CA SER A 106 -2.98 -33.87 -13.85
C SER A 106 -4.44 -34.34 -13.86
N CYS A 107 -5.03 -34.57 -12.69
CA CYS A 107 -6.43 -34.98 -12.53
C CYS A 107 -7.43 -33.82 -12.42
N ASN A 108 -6.99 -32.55 -12.43
CA ASN A 108 -7.86 -31.39 -12.22
C ASN A 108 -7.77 -30.43 -13.41
N PRO A 109 -8.19 -30.82 -14.63
CA PRO A 109 -8.01 -30.01 -15.86
C PRO A 109 -8.78 -28.69 -15.85
N ASN A 110 -9.79 -28.56 -14.97
CA ASN A 110 -10.63 -27.37 -14.84
C ASN A 110 -10.14 -26.38 -13.79
N ILE A 111 -8.99 -26.64 -13.15
CA ILE A 111 -8.45 -25.78 -12.10
C ILE A 111 -8.17 -24.38 -12.64
N LYS A 112 -8.66 -23.38 -11.91
CA LYS A 112 -8.57 -21.95 -12.26
C LYS A 112 -7.73 -21.18 -11.27
N GLU A 113 -7.71 -21.59 -10.02
CA GLU A 113 -7.03 -20.85 -8.96
C GLU A 113 -6.46 -21.79 -7.92
N VAL A 114 -5.20 -21.53 -7.59
CA VAL A 114 -4.43 -22.25 -6.58
C VAL A 114 -3.83 -21.23 -5.62
N ARG A 115 -4.10 -21.41 -4.32
CA ARG A 115 -3.54 -20.61 -3.23
C ARG A 115 -2.82 -21.52 -2.25
N LEU A 116 -1.52 -21.34 -2.10
CA LEU A 116 -0.67 -22.19 -1.27
C LEU A 116 0.13 -21.34 -0.27
N THR A 117 -0.53 -20.36 0.34
CA THR A 117 0.11 -19.34 1.18
C THR A 117 0.51 -19.87 2.57
N HIS A 118 1.50 -19.22 3.18
CA HIS A 118 1.99 -19.56 4.53
C HIS A 118 2.47 -21.02 4.66
N ASN A 119 3.13 -21.56 3.64
CA ASN A 119 3.68 -22.92 3.65
C ASN A 119 5.22 -22.89 3.74
N LYS A 120 5.85 -24.03 3.49
CA LYS A 120 7.31 -24.24 3.56
C LYS A 120 7.89 -24.61 2.19
N LEU A 121 7.24 -24.19 1.10
CA LEU A 121 7.72 -24.48 -0.24
C LEU A 121 9.07 -23.79 -0.44
N THR A 122 10.09 -24.54 -0.84
CA THR A 122 11.44 -24.00 -1.11
C THR A 122 11.73 -23.84 -2.59
N LYS A 123 10.93 -24.49 -3.44
CA LYS A 123 11.17 -24.60 -4.88
C LYS A 123 9.87 -24.71 -5.68
N ILE A 124 9.84 -24.08 -6.85
CA ILE A 124 8.83 -24.35 -7.89
C ILE A 124 9.46 -25.27 -8.92
N GLN A 125 9.00 -26.51 -8.96
CA GLN A 125 9.54 -27.56 -9.84
C GLN A 125 9.06 -27.39 -11.29
N ALA A 126 9.87 -27.86 -12.24
CA ALA A 126 9.49 -27.93 -13.65
C ALA A 126 8.20 -28.73 -13.84
N GLY A 127 7.29 -28.28 -14.70
CA GLY A 127 6.12 -29.03 -15.12
C GLY A 127 5.02 -29.25 -14.05
N VAL A 128 5.13 -28.63 -12.86
CA VAL A 128 4.04 -28.66 -11.85
C VAL A 128 2.70 -28.18 -12.43
N PHE A 129 2.72 -27.20 -13.35
CA PHE A 129 1.54 -26.62 -13.97
C PHE A 129 1.28 -27.05 -15.44
N LYS A 130 1.99 -28.07 -15.95
CA LYS A 130 2.06 -28.40 -17.38
C LYS A 130 0.71 -28.55 -18.11
N ASN A 131 -0.34 -28.95 -17.39
CA ASN A 131 -1.69 -29.15 -17.94
C ASN A 131 -2.74 -28.16 -17.42
N CYS A 132 -2.33 -27.08 -16.75
CA CYS A 132 -3.20 -26.13 -16.07
C CYS A 132 -3.71 -24.99 -16.98
N LYS A 133 -4.18 -25.31 -18.20
CA LYS A 133 -4.51 -24.30 -19.22
C LYS A 133 -5.63 -23.33 -18.83
N ASN A 134 -6.46 -23.69 -17.86
CA ASN A 134 -7.56 -22.85 -17.37
C ASN A 134 -7.17 -22.00 -16.14
N MET A 135 -5.93 -22.13 -15.67
CA MET A 135 -5.43 -21.40 -14.50
C MET A 135 -5.39 -19.90 -14.80
N ARG A 136 -6.00 -19.12 -13.91
CA ARG A 136 -6.08 -17.66 -13.92
C ARG A 136 -5.33 -17.04 -12.75
N TRP A 137 -5.19 -17.76 -11.64
CA TRP A 137 -4.57 -17.24 -10.41
C TRP A 137 -3.68 -18.28 -9.73
N VAL A 138 -2.43 -17.93 -9.46
CA VAL A 138 -1.49 -18.74 -8.69
C VAL A 138 -0.91 -17.87 -7.58
N ASP A 139 -1.20 -18.25 -6.34
CA ASP A 139 -0.67 -17.61 -5.15
C ASP A 139 0.23 -18.58 -4.38
N LEU A 140 1.52 -18.24 -4.37
CA LEU A 140 2.59 -18.95 -3.67
C LEU A 140 3.26 -18.01 -2.65
N GLY A 141 2.56 -16.95 -2.23
CA GLY A 141 3.06 -15.99 -1.27
C GLY A 141 3.39 -16.63 0.09
N GLU A 142 4.29 -16.01 0.83
CA GLU A 142 4.63 -16.40 2.20
C GLU A 142 5.08 -17.87 2.31
N ASN A 143 6.10 -18.18 1.54
CA ASN A 143 6.76 -19.48 1.53
C ASN A 143 8.28 -19.26 1.72
N GLU A 144 9.08 -20.30 1.49
CA GLU A 144 10.54 -20.24 1.56
C GLU A 144 11.18 -20.37 0.17
N ILE A 145 10.47 -20.00 -0.90
CA ILE A 145 10.88 -20.27 -2.27
C ILE A 145 12.15 -19.50 -2.58
N SER A 146 13.24 -20.21 -2.82
CA SER A 146 14.53 -19.64 -3.24
C SER A 146 14.93 -20.06 -4.65
N THR A 147 14.25 -21.06 -5.23
CA THR A 147 14.63 -21.63 -6.53
C THR A 147 13.40 -21.87 -7.40
N ILE A 148 13.50 -21.47 -8.67
CA ILE A 148 12.50 -21.72 -9.71
C ILE A 148 13.21 -22.48 -10.83
N ASP A 149 12.72 -23.67 -11.17
CA ASP A 149 13.26 -24.44 -12.28
C ASP A 149 12.95 -23.79 -13.62
N ASP A 150 13.75 -24.14 -14.64
CA ASP A 150 13.31 -23.95 -16.02
C ASP A 150 11.97 -24.64 -16.24
N ASP A 151 11.12 -24.03 -17.05
CA ASP A 151 9.80 -24.56 -17.41
C ASP A 151 8.82 -24.75 -16.23
N ALA A 152 9.11 -24.19 -15.05
CA ALA A 152 8.22 -24.23 -13.87
C ALA A 152 6.80 -23.71 -14.17
N PHE A 153 6.69 -22.71 -15.03
CA PHE A 153 5.42 -22.04 -15.37
C PHE A 153 4.84 -22.45 -16.74
N ILE A 154 5.33 -23.55 -17.36
CA ILE A 154 4.69 -24.08 -18.57
C ILE A 154 3.25 -24.52 -18.26
N GLY A 155 2.33 -24.25 -19.20
CA GLY A 155 0.90 -24.59 -19.08
C GLY A 155 0.05 -23.49 -18.44
N LEU A 156 0.65 -22.36 -18.06
CA LEU A 156 -0.01 -21.20 -17.46
C LEU A 156 -0.25 -20.05 -18.48
N GLU A 157 -0.56 -20.36 -19.73
CA GLU A 157 -0.67 -19.34 -20.79
C GLU A 157 -1.84 -18.35 -20.56
N ASN A 158 -2.87 -18.74 -19.80
CA ASN A 158 -4.04 -17.93 -19.48
C ASN A 158 -4.00 -17.32 -18.07
N LEU A 159 -2.85 -17.41 -17.38
CA LEU A 159 -2.70 -16.88 -16.03
C LEU A 159 -2.82 -15.36 -16.04
N ASP A 160 -3.67 -14.79 -15.19
CA ASP A 160 -3.79 -13.35 -14.98
C ASP A 160 -2.94 -12.86 -13.80
N TRP A 161 -2.88 -13.65 -12.72
CA TRP A 161 -2.24 -13.27 -11.46
C TRP A 161 -1.20 -14.30 -11.02
N LEU A 162 0.03 -13.83 -10.80
CA LEU A 162 1.09 -14.61 -10.19
C LEU A 162 1.60 -13.88 -8.94
N ILE A 163 1.42 -14.50 -7.78
CA ILE A 163 1.83 -13.96 -6.48
C ILE A 163 2.92 -14.85 -5.90
N LEU A 164 4.08 -14.23 -5.67
CA LEU A 164 5.31 -14.82 -5.14
C LEU A 164 5.85 -13.97 -3.97
N ASN A 165 4.98 -13.17 -3.34
CA ASN A 165 5.37 -12.24 -2.27
C ASN A 165 5.98 -12.99 -1.08
N ASN A 166 6.84 -12.32 -0.31
CA ASN A 166 7.35 -12.81 0.97
C ASN A 166 7.98 -14.22 0.83
N ASN A 167 8.93 -14.35 -0.10
CA ASN A 167 9.70 -15.56 -0.36
C ASN A 167 11.21 -15.26 -0.21
N ARG A 168 12.08 -16.17 -0.67
CA ARG A 168 13.55 -16.03 -0.59
C ARG A 168 14.21 -15.96 -1.97
N ILE A 169 13.49 -15.42 -2.95
CA ILE A 169 13.97 -15.35 -4.34
C ILE A 169 15.06 -14.29 -4.44
N THR A 170 16.24 -14.68 -4.91
CA THR A 170 17.40 -13.78 -5.10
C THR A 170 17.62 -13.38 -6.55
N TYR A 171 17.09 -14.16 -7.50
CA TYR A 171 17.26 -13.93 -8.94
C TYR A 171 16.06 -14.44 -9.74
N LEU A 172 15.74 -13.74 -10.82
CA LEU A 172 14.71 -14.10 -11.80
C LEU A 172 15.28 -13.94 -13.21
N LYS A 173 14.92 -14.86 -14.10
CA LYS A 173 15.27 -14.77 -15.53
C LYS A 173 14.02 -14.69 -16.39
N ASN A 174 14.16 -14.02 -17.54
CA ASN A 174 13.05 -13.84 -18.48
C ASN A 174 12.40 -15.17 -18.93
N SER A 175 13.17 -16.25 -19.06
CA SER A 175 12.63 -17.54 -19.52
C SER A 175 11.58 -18.13 -18.57
N TYR A 176 11.60 -17.80 -17.28
CA TYR A 176 10.55 -18.22 -16.34
C TYR A 176 9.18 -17.69 -16.75
N PHE A 177 9.12 -16.42 -17.17
CA PHE A 177 7.84 -15.75 -17.45
C PHE A 177 7.40 -15.88 -18.92
N LYS A 178 8.26 -16.37 -19.81
CA LYS A 178 7.97 -16.49 -21.24
C LYS A 178 6.64 -17.21 -21.57
N PRO A 179 6.19 -18.25 -20.83
CA PRO A 179 4.90 -18.89 -21.07
C PRO A 179 3.67 -18.04 -20.69
N LEU A 180 3.82 -17.03 -19.81
CA LEU A 180 2.71 -16.31 -19.16
C LEU A 180 2.11 -15.20 -20.04
N LYS A 181 1.55 -15.57 -21.21
CA LYS A 181 1.13 -14.61 -22.24
C LYS A 181 0.00 -13.67 -21.86
N ASN A 182 -0.87 -14.08 -20.94
CA ASN A 182 -2.01 -13.27 -20.48
C ASN A 182 -1.81 -12.67 -19.08
N LEU A 183 -0.58 -12.65 -18.56
CA LEU A 183 -0.32 -12.15 -17.21
C LEU A 183 -0.67 -10.67 -17.09
N HIS A 184 -1.55 -10.34 -16.15
CA HIS A 184 -1.99 -8.99 -15.87
C HIS A 184 -1.29 -8.40 -14.64
N SER A 185 -1.04 -9.22 -13.62
CA SER A 185 -0.45 -8.80 -12.35
C SER A 185 0.65 -9.76 -11.91
N LEU A 186 1.84 -9.21 -11.63
CA LEU A 186 2.98 -9.94 -11.09
C LEU A 186 3.42 -9.34 -9.75
N TYR A 187 3.27 -10.10 -8.68
CA TYR A 187 3.64 -9.67 -7.33
C TYR A 187 4.82 -10.50 -6.84
N ILE A 188 5.96 -9.85 -6.64
CA ILE A 188 7.23 -10.43 -6.19
C ILE A 188 7.84 -9.63 -5.04
N SER A 189 7.00 -8.90 -4.29
CA SER A 189 7.41 -8.08 -3.15
C SER A 189 7.93 -8.93 -1.98
N GLY A 190 8.76 -8.38 -1.09
CA GLY A 190 9.24 -9.10 0.08
C GLY A 190 10.18 -10.28 -0.26
N ASN A 191 10.99 -10.12 -1.30
CA ASN A 191 12.00 -11.10 -1.70
C ASN A 191 13.41 -10.54 -1.48
N LEU A 192 14.43 -11.20 -2.02
CA LEU A 192 15.85 -10.85 -1.84
C LEU A 192 16.50 -10.43 -3.16
N LEU A 193 15.73 -9.88 -4.10
CA LEU A 193 16.22 -9.47 -5.42
C LEU A 193 17.19 -8.29 -5.28
N GLU A 194 18.41 -8.43 -5.81
CA GLU A 194 19.41 -7.35 -5.83
C GLU A 194 19.59 -6.71 -7.21
N GLN A 195 19.54 -7.52 -8.26
CA GLN A 195 19.76 -7.12 -9.64
C GLN A 195 18.62 -7.64 -10.51
N LEU A 196 18.29 -6.85 -11.53
CA LEU A 196 17.26 -7.19 -12.50
C LEU A 196 17.89 -7.24 -13.89
N ASP A 197 17.51 -8.24 -14.67
CA ASP A 197 17.85 -8.32 -16.09
C ASP A 197 17.04 -7.25 -16.87
N GLU A 198 17.66 -6.61 -17.85
CA GLU A 198 17.00 -5.55 -18.63
C GLU A 198 15.79 -6.05 -19.44
N ASN A 199 15.76 -7.35 -19.76
CA ASN A 199 14.69 -8.01 -20.51
C ASN A 199 13.82 -8.88 -19.61
N LEU A 200 13.88 -8.74 -18.29
CA LEU A 200 13.20 -9.64 -17.34
C LEU A 200 11.73 -9.88 -17.69
N PHE A 201 11.00 -8.82 -18.05
CA PHE A 201 9.56 -8.87 -18.37
C PHE A 201 9.24 -8.89 -19.86
N HIS A 202 10.23 -9.03 -20.73
CA HIS A 202 10.02 -9.01 -22.17
C HIS A 202 9.06 -10.12 -22.62
N GLY A 203 8.03 -9.74 -23.40
CA GLY A 203 7.01 -10.64 -23.93
C GLY A 203 5.78 -10.85 -23.04
N LEU A 204 5.64 -10.07 -21.96
CA LEU A 204 4.46 -9.99 -21.10
C LEU A 204 3.55 -8.81 -21.53
N ASP A 205 3.03 -8.88 -22.74
CA ASP A 205 2.33 -7.75 -23.39
C ASP A 205 1.03 -7.32 -22.70
N GLU A 206 0.43 -8.23 -21.91
CA GLU A 206 -0.79 -7.99 -21.14
C GLU A 206 -0.54 -7.40 -19.74
N LEU A 207 0.72 -7.33 -19.30
CA LEU A 207 1.07 -6.96 -17.93
C LEU A 207 0.67 -5.52 -17.62
N ARG A 208 -0.07 -5.33 -16.53
CA ARG A 208 -0.66 -4.04 -16.11
C ARG A 208 -0.10 -3.55 -14.79
N GLU A 209 0.26 -4.46 -13.90
CA GLU A 209 0.76 -4.16 -12.57
C GLU A 209 1.96 -5.04 -12.23
N ILE A 210 3.02 -4.41 -11.72
CA ILE A 210 4.18 -5.09 -11.16
C ILE A 210 4.40 -4.56 -9.74
N ARG A 211 4.48 -5.47 -8.77
CA ARG A 211 4.89 -5.14 -7.40
C ARG A 211 6.20 -5.83 -7.06
N MET A 212 7.23 -5.04 -6.77
CA MET A 212 8.57 -5.49 -6.40
C MET A 212 9.07 -4.81 -5.12
N SER A 213 8.14 -4.32 -4.29
CA SER A 213 8.46 -3.65 -3.05
C SER A 213 9.17 -4.55 -2.05
N LYS A 214 9.90 -3.98 -1.08
CA LYS A 214 10.62 -4.73 -0.03
C LYS A 214 11.58 -5.78 -0.62
N ASN A 215 12.42 -5.36 -1.57
CA ASN A 215 13.54 -6.14 -2.11
C ASN A 215 14.87 -5.40 -1.83
N ASN A 216 15.98 -5.87 -2.41
CA ASN A 216 17.31 -5.27 -2.25
C ASN A 216 17.80 -4.62 -3.55
N ILE A 217 16.89 -4.15 -4.41
CA ILE A 217 17.23 -3.65 -5.75
C ILE A 217 18.00 -2.33 -5.62
N LYS A 218 19.21 -2.28 -6.19
CA LYS A 218 20.10 -1.10 -6.11
C LYS A 218 20.00 -0.16 -7.31
N SER A 219 19.62 -0.69 -8.47
CA SER A 219 19.53 0.06 -9.73
C SER A 219 18.46 -0.55 -10.64
N LEU A 220 17.80 0.31 -11.41
CA LEU A 220 16.81 -0.10 -12.39
C LEU A 220 17.42 -0.10 -13.81
N PRO A 221 17.39 -1.22 -14.54
CA PRO A 221 17.75 -1.24 -15.95
C PRO A 221 16.80 -0.36 -16.78
N GLU A 222 17.34 0.40 -17.73
CA GLU A 222 16.57 1.35 -18.56
C GLU A 222 15.46 0.66 -19.37
N ASN A 223 15.69 -0.56 -19.85
CA ASN A 223 14.73 -1.29 -20.68
C ASN A 223 13.76 -2.19 -19.90
N LEU A 224 13.86 -2.25 -18.55
CA LEU A 224 13.11 -3.21 -17.73
C LEU A 224 11.60 -3.19 -18.00
N ILE A 225 11.02 -2.01 -18.15
CA ILE A 225 9.57 -1.82 -18.40
C ILE A 225 9.24 -1.36 -19.82
N ARG A 226 10.25 -1.10 -20.65
CA ARG A 226 10.11 -0.43 -21.96
C ARG A 226 9.12 -1.13 -22.89
N PHE A 227 9.12 -2.45 -22.88
CA PHE A 227 8.32 -3.30 -23.77
C PHE A 227 7.06 -3.85 -23.10
N LEU A 228 6.42 -3.06 -22.23
CA LEU A 228 5.18 -3.44 -21.54
C LEU A 228 4.03 -2.49 -21.92
N PRO A 229 3.41 -2.70 -23.11
CA PRO A 229 2.47 -1.74 -23.70
C PRO A 229 1.12 -1.65 -22.98
N LYS A 230 0.90 -2.39 -21.87
CA LYS A 230 -0.28 -2.28 -21.00
C LYS A 230 0.05 -1.93 -19.54
N LEU A 231 1.32 -1.73 -19.21
CA LEU A 231 1.74 -1.43 -17.84
C LEU A 231 1.17 -0.08 -17.41
N SER A 232 0.50 -0.10 -16.26
CA SER A 232 -0.21 1.05 -15.69
C SER A 232 0.23 1.34 -14.25
N SER A 233 0.80 0.37 -13.56
CA SER A 233 1.23 0.51 -12.16
C SER A 233 2.55 -0.23 -11.95
N ILE A 234 3.50 0.45 -11.31
CA ILE A 234 4.73 -0.17 -10.84
C ILE A 234 5.02 0.29 -9.41
N ASP A 235 5.25 -0.69 -8.54
CA ASP A 235 5.60 -0.50 -7.13
C ASP A 235 7.03 -1.01 -6.87
N LEU A 236 7.90 -0.08 -6.48
CA LEU A 236 9.31 -0.24 -6.15
C LEU A 236 9.61 0.18 -4.70
N ASP A 237 8.57 0.32 -3.86
CA ASP A 237 8.70 0.79 -2.49
C ASP A 237 9.69 -0.08 -1.66
N ASN A 238 10.41 0.52 -0.72
CA ASN A 238 11.32 -0.20 0.17
C ASN A 238 12.36 -1.04 -0.59
N ASN A 239 13.19 -0.39 -1.39
CA ASN A 239 14.35 -0.99 -2.07
C ASN A 239 15.62 -0.19 -1.71
N GLN A 240 16.72 -0.38 -2.45
CA GLN A 240 18.00 0.29 -2.23
C GLN A 240 18.39 1.21 -3.41
N ILE A 241 17.41 1.72 -4.15
CA ILE A 241 17.63 2.49 -5.38
C ILE A 241 18.18 3.87 -5.02
N GLU A 242 19.34 4.22 -5.59
CA GLU A 242 19.99 5.52 -5.38
C GLU A 242 19.75 6.49 -6.54
N ASP A 243 19.80 5.97 -7.78
CA ASP A 243 19.66 6.75 -9.00
C ASP A 243 18.45 6.30 -9.82
N LEU A 244 17.63 7.27 -10.24
CA LEU A 244 16.48 7.06 -11.11
C LEU A 244 16.63 7.96 -12.35
N LYS A 245 17.02 7.35 -13.48
CA LYS A 245 17.22 8.07 -14.73
C LYS A 245 15.90 8.26 -15.51
N PRO A 246 15.73 9.36 -16.25
CA PRO A 246 14.55 9.56 -17.11
C PRO A 246 14.28 8.45 -18.11
N GLU A 247 15.32 7.78 -18.63
CA GLU A 247 15.20 6.69 -19.60
C GLU A 247 14.35 5.53 -19.11
N PHE A 248 14.35 5.26 -17.79
CA PHE A 248 13.52 4.22 -17.18
C PHE A 248 12.01 4.48 -17.38
N LEU A 249 11.60 5.75 -17.33
CA LEU A 249 10.20 6.16 -17.53
C LEU A 249 9.94 6.73 -18.93
N ALA A 250 10.89 6.63 -19.87
CA ALA A 250 10.66 7.13 -21.23
C ALA A 250 9.57 6.33 -21.96
N LEU A 251 9.42 5.04 -21.64
CA LEU A 251 8.38 4.13 -22.13
C LEU A 251 8.05 3.12 -21.03
N PRO A 252 6.78 2.65 -20.91
CA PRO A 252 5.63 2.91 -21.78
C PRO A 252 4.85 4.17 -21.36
N LEU A 253 4.22 4.88 -22.30
CA LEU A 253 3.66 6.24 -22.12
C LEU A 253 2.33 6.34 -21.33
N GLN A 254 2.01 5.35 -20.51
CA GLN A 254 0.67 5.19 -19.93
C GLN A 254 0.66 4.83 -18.45
N LEU A 255 1.81 4.95 -17.78
CA LEU A 255 1.85 4.73 -16.34
C LEU A 255 0.85 5.66 -15.67
N ASN A 256 0.11 5.10 -14.72
CA ASN A 256 -0.89 5.80 -13.94
C ASN A 256 -0.44 5.94 -12.48
N CYS A 257 0.18 4.88 -11.94
CA CYS A 257 0.69 4.80 -10.58
C CYS A 257 2.19 4.50 -10.59
N PHE A 258 2.96 5.31 -9.88
CA PHE A 258 4.39 5.14 -9.69
C PHE A 258 4.74 5.31 -8.22
N ASP A 259 5.14 4.22 -7.56
CA ASP A 259 5.64 4.23 -6.18
C ASP A 259 7.10 3.81 -6.15
N ILE A 260 7.95 4.70 -5.63
CA ILE A 260 9.38 4.44 -5.38
C ILE A 260 9.78 4.91 -3.98
N SER A 261 8.83 4.85 -3.05
CA SER A 261 9.05 5.19 -1.65
C SER A 261 10.09 4.28 -0.99
N GLY A 262 10.65 4.66 0.16
CA GLY A 262 11.56 3.81 0.93
C GLY A 262 12.83 3.43 0.17
N ASN A 263 13.39 4.35 -0.62
CA ASN A 263 14.64 4.15 -1.36
C ASN A 263 15.69 5.18 -0.91
N ASN A 264 16.84 5.21 -1.58
CA ASN A 264 17.97 6.09 -1.25
C ASN A 264 18.11 7.27 -2.22
N ILE A 265 17.03 7.67 -2.90
CA ILE A 265 17.06 8.67 -3.97
C ILE A 265 17.34 10.06 -3.41
N ARG A 266 18.34 10.75 -3.97
CA ARG A 266 18.73 12.11 -3.54
C ARG A 266 18.31 13.20 -4.51
N VAL A 267 18.28 12.88 -5.81
CA VAL A 267 18.00 13.82 -6.89
C VAL A 267 16.95 13.22 -7.80
N ILE A 268 15.95 14.03 -8.15
CA ILE A 268 14.98 13.71 -9.20
C ILE A 268 15.30 14.59 -10.39
N ASP A 269 15.61 13.96 -11.52
CA ASP A 269 15.82 14.66 -12.77
C ASP A 269 14.55 15.42 -13.20
N ALA A 270 14.72 16.62 -13.76
CA ALA A 270 13.61 17.46 -14.21
C ALA A 270 12.79 16.81 -15.34
N ASP A 271 13.42 15.96 -16.15
CA ASP A 271 12.80 15.29 -17.29
C ASP A 271 12.28 13.89 -16.97
N LEU A 272 12.36 13.43 -15.71
CA LEU A 272 11.94 12.08 -15.29
C LEU A 272 10.53 11.70 -15.77
N PHE A 273 9.59 12.65 -15.71
CA PHE A 273 8.18 12.43 -16.03
C PHE A 273 7.76 12.97 -17.41
N LYS A 274 8.71 13.40 -18.23
CA LYS A 274 8.44 14.11 -19.49
C LYS A 274 7.53 13.33 -20.44
N GLU A 275 7.72 12.02 -20.50
CA GLU A 275 6.99 11.11 -21.40
C GLU A 275 5.79 10.40 -20.71
N GLN A 276 5.41 10.82 -19.48
CA GLN A 276 4.38 10.15 -18.67
C GLN A 276 3.17 11.04 -18.33
N PRO A 277 2.40 11.54 -19.32
CA PRO A 277 1.30 12.49 -19.08
C PRO A 277 0.08 11.88 -18.37
N ASN A 278 -0.01 10.54 -18.28
CA ASN A 278 -1.16 9.82 -17.73
C ASN A 278 -1.03 9.49 -16.24
N ILE A 279 0.12 9.77 -15.63
CA ILE A 279 0.33 9.54 -14.21
C ILE A 279 -0.65 10.38 -13.40
N SER A 280 -1.39 9.71 -12.52
CA SER A 280 -2.28 10.34 -11.55
C SER A 280 -1.81 10.15 -10.10
N TYR A 281 -0.92 9.19 -9.85
CA TYR A 281 -0.47 8.85 -8.51
C TYR A 281 1.05 8.70 -8.46
N VAL A 282 1.70 9.52 -7.63
CA VAL A 282 3.15 9.49 -7.44
C VAL A 282 3.49 9.47 -5.96
N LYS A 283 4.32 8.50 -5.57
CA LYS A 283 4.86 8.37 -4.22
C LYS A 283 6.39 8.31 -4.24
N PHE A 284 7.01 9.21 -3.49
CA PHE A 284 8.45 9.33 -3.25
C PHE A 284 8.76 9.35 -1.74
N CYS A 285 7.90 8.76 -0.92
CA CYS A 285 8.00 8.88 0.53
C CYS A 285 9.30 8.25 1.06
N ASN A 286 9.84 8.73 2.18
CA ASN A 286 10.99 8.11 2.85
C ASN A 286 12.19 7.91 1.90
N ASN A 287 12.58 8.97 1.19
CA ASN A 287 13.79 9.02 0.38
C ASN A 287 14.75 10.09 0.95
N GLN A 288 15.77 10.48 0.20
CA GLN A 288 16.77 11.48 0.59
C GLN A 288 16.71 12.72 -0.31
N ILE A 289 15.55 13.01 -0.91
CA ILE A 289 15.41 14.05 -1.95
C ILE A 289 15.61 15.43 -1.32
N GLU A 290 16.61 16.17 -1.78
CA GLU A 290 16.98 17.48 -1.23
C GLU A 290 16.29 18.65 -1.94
N LYS A 291 16.11 18.53 -3.26
CA LYS A 291 15.53 19.57 -4.12
C LYS A 291 14.71 18.96 -5.25
N LEU A 292 13.72 19.72 -5.69
CA LEU A 292 12.94 19.45 -6.90
C LEU A 292 13.12 20.63 -7.86
N HIS A 293 13.34 20.32 -9.13
CA HIS A 293 13.37 21.35 -10.15
C HIS A 293 11.94 21.87 -10.40
N SER A 294 11.78 23.15 -10.74
CA SER A 294 10.47 23.78 -10.99
C SER A 294 9.65 23.08 -12.08
N ASP A 295 10.30 22.35 -12.98
CA ASP A 295 9.66 21.64 -14.08
C ASP A 295 9.45 20.13 -13.80
N THR A 296 9.87 19.59 -12.66
CA THR A 296 9.82 18.14 -12.37
C THR A 296 8.44 17.52 -12.59
N PHE A 297 7.35 18.23 -12.26
CA PHE A 297 5.97 17.75 -12.43
C PHE A 297 5.21 18.43 -13.56
N LYS A 298 5.89 19.17 -14.44
CA LYS A 298 5.28 20.04 -15.46
C LYS A 298 4.35 19.31 -16.42
N THR A 299 4.68 18.07 -16.79
CA THR A 299 3.91 17.26 -17.74
C THR A 299 2.77 16.46 -17.10
N LEU A 300 2.73 16.37 -15.76
CA LEU A 300 1.77 15.55 -15.02
C LEU A 300 0.41 16.24 -14.85
N ASN A 301 -0.26 16.54 -15.96
CA ASN A 301 -1.55 17.23 -16.01
C ASN A 301 -2.71 16.43 -15.38
N ASN A 302 -2.52 15.11 -15.22
CA ASN A 302 -3.48 14.21 -14.60
C ASN A 302 -3.15 13.85 -13.15
N LEU A 303 -2.11 14.46 -12.56
CA LEU A 303 -1.69 14.20 -11.19
C LEU A 303 -2.83 14.51 -10.21
N GLN A 304 -3.23 13.51 -9.44
CA GLN A 304 -4.28 13.56 -8.42
C GLN A 304 -3.69 13.49 -7.02
N THR A 305 -2.67 12.66 -6.81
CA THR A 305 -2.03 12.50 -5.51
C THR A 305 -0.52 12.52 -5.65
N LEU A 306 0.12 13.37 -4.84
CA LEU A 306 1.56 13.47 -4.74
C LEU A 306 1.99 13.35 -3.27
N LYS A 307 2.74 12.29 -2.96
CA LYS A 307 3.26 12.04 -1.61
C LYS A 307 4.79 12.04 -1.63
N ILE A 308 5.41 13.01 -0.97
CA ILE A 308 6.88 13.19 -0.87
C ILE A 308 7.26 13.37 0.62
N ARG A 309 6.55 12.69 1.53
CA ARG A 309 6.83 12.79 2.97
C ARG A 309 8.19 12.20 3.34
N PHE A 310 8.77 12.64 4.44
CA PHE A 310 10.04 12.14 4.98
C PHE A 310 11.16 12.15 3.93
N ASN A 311 11.45 13.36 3.43
CA ASN A 311 12.57 13.67 2.54
C ASN A 311 13.37 14.84 3.13
N LYS A 312 14.20 15.50 2.34
CA LYS A 312 15.09 16.60 2.75
C LYS A 312 14.78 17.91 2.01
N LEU A 313 13.55 18.07 1.50
CA LEU A 313 13.17 19.27 0.76
C LEU A 313 13.26 20.51 1.67
N THR A 314 13.84 21.59 1.16
CA THR A 314 14.09 22.84 1.89
C THR A 314 13.25 24.02 1.39
N ASP A 315 12.93 24.03 0.10
CA ASP A 315 12.22 25.11 -0.57
C ASP A 315 11.12 24.56 -1.48
N ILE A 316 10.04 25.34 -1.64
CA ILE A 316 8.99 25.10 -2.64
C ILE A 316 8.92 26.30 -3.60
N ASP A 317 9.30 26.06 -4.86
CA ASP A 317 9.30 27.07 -5.91
C ASP A 317 7.88 27.43 -6.38
N LYS A 318 7.74 28.65 -6.92
CA LYS A 318 6.49 29.18 -7.48
C LYS A 318 5.86 28.26 -8.54
N LYS A 319 6.68 27.70 -9.44
CA LYS A 319 6.20 27.02 -10.65
C LYS A 319 6.07 25.50 -10.48
N LEU A 320 6.55 24.95 -9.37
CA LEU A 320 6.66 23.51 -9.15
C LEU A 320 5.36 22.75 -9.40
N PHE A 321 4.21 23.38 -9.10
CA PHE A 321 2.88 22.77 -9.22
C PHE A 321 1.95 23.47 -10.23
N ASP A 322 2.46 24.33 -11.11
CA ASP A 322 1.64 25.20 -11.97
C ASP A 322 0.66 24.43 -12.89
N ASN A 323 1.03 23.20 -13.30
CA ASN A 323 0.26 22.39 -14.24
C ASN A 323 -0.58 21.28 -13.56
N ASN A 324 -0.45 21.09 -12.25
CA ASN A 324 -1.05 19.96 -11.53
C ASN A 324 -2.42 20.31 -10.93
N SER A 325 -3.26 21.01 -11.69
CA SER A 325 -4.55 21.54 -11.22
C SER A 325 -5.58 20.46 -10.82
N LYS A 326 -5.39 19.20 -11.24
CA LYS A 326 -6.25 18.06 -10.87
C LYS A 326 -5.86 17.40 -9.53
N MET A 327 -4.81 17.89 -8.87
CA MET A 327 -4.35 17.34 -7.61
C MET A 327 -5.41 17.52 -6.52
N PHE A 328 -5.69 16.44 -5.79
CA PHE A 328 -6.59 16.37 -4.65
C PHE A 328 -5.82 16.25 -3.33
N GLU A 329 -4.67 15.57 -3.32
CA GLU A 329 -3.85 15.36 -2.12
C GLU A 329 -2.38 15.70 -2.40
N LEU A 330 -1.82 16.56 -1.55
CA LEU A 330 -0.40 16.89 -1.52
C LEU A 330 0.16 16.65 -0.11
N ASN A 331 1.08 15.70 0.01
CA ASN A 331 1.72 15.37 1.28
C ASN A 331 3.23 15.64 1.22
N LEU A 332 3.65 16.66 1.96
CA LEU A 332 5.04 17.13 2.11
C LEU A 332 5.53 17.00 3.57
N ARG A 333 4.85 16.17 4.38
CA ARG A 333 5.18 15.98 5.81
C ARG A 333 6.63 15.56 6.03
N GLY A 334 7.26 15.99 7.12
CA GLY A 334 8.54 15.41 7.54
C GLY A 334 9.68 15.81 6.60
N ASN A 335 9.64 17.01 6.03
CA ASN A 335 10.73 17.56 5.23
C ASN A 335 11.48 18.64 6.04
N GLN A 336 12.35 19.40 5.39
CA GLN A 336 13.09 20.50 5.99
C GLN A 336 12.62 21.85 5.43
N ILE A 337 11.36 21.94 4.97
CA ILE A 337 10.85 23.09 4.24
C ILE A 337 10.82 24.28 5.17
N SER A 338 11.56 25.34 4.83
CA SER A 338 11.54 26.62 5.55
C SER A 338 11.03 27.76 4.68
N ASN A 339 11.23 27.69 3.36
CA ASN A 339 10.82 28.73 2.43
C ASN A 339 9.80 28.19 1.43
N ILE A 340 8.65 28.86 1.33
CA ILE A 340 7.62 28.53 0.36
C ILE A 340 7.30 29.81 -0.39
N HIS A 341 7.43 29.80 -1.73
CA HIS A 341 7.07 30.98 -2.51
C HIS A 341 5.58 31.32 -2.28
N PRO A 342 5.19 32.59 -2.07
CA PRO A 342 3.80 32.99 -1.74
C PRO A 342 2.69 32.64 -2.74
N ALA A 343 3.04 32.04 -3.87
CA ALA A 343 2.13 31.65 -4.94
C ALA A 343 2.33 30.19 -5.38
N ALA A 344 3.14 29.41 -4.65
CA ALA A 344 3.47 28.03 -4.96
C ALA A 344 2.24 27.12 -5.10
N PHE A 345 1.17 27.39 -4.34
CA PHE A 345 -0.06 26.60 -4.37
C PHE A 345 -1.21 27.27 -5.14
N SER A 346 -0.98 28.43 -5.77
CA SER A 346 -2.03 29.26 -6.38
C SER A 346 -2.82 28.58 -7.52
N LYS A 347 -2.28 27.51 -8.12
CA LYS A 347 -2.93 26.72 -9.18
C LYS A 347 -3.65 25.47 -8.66
N LEU A 348 -3.45 25.11 -7.39
CA LEU A 348 -3.94 23.88 -6.77
C LEU A 348 -5.39 24.01 -6.27
N LYS A 349 -6.30 24.39 -7.17
CA LYS A 349 -7.72 24.69 -6.83
C LYS A 349 -8.52 23.50 -6.33
N ASN A 350 -8.11 22.29 -6.66
CA ASN A 350 -8.79 21.02 -6.33
C ASN A 350 -8.16 20.28 -5.15
N VAL A 351 -7.05 20.79 -4.59
CA VAL A 351 -6.41 20.12 -3.45
C VAL A 351 -7.34 20.24 -2.25
N CYS A 352 -7.73 19.09 -1.71
CA CYS A 352 -8.57 18.95 -0.53
C CYS A 352 -7.77 18.69 0.74
N LYS A 353 -6.65 17.96 0.63
CA LYS A 353 -5.73 17.64 1.73
C LYS A 353 -4.32 18.15 1.41
N LEU A 354 -3.84 19.10 2.21
CA LEU A 354 -2.47 19.60 2.17
C LEU A 354 -1.79 19.32 3.52
N THR A 355 -0.73 18.51 3.50
CA THR A 355 0.06 18.19 4.68
C THR A 355 1.46 18.79 4.57
N LEU A 356 1.75 19.74 5.44
CA LEU A 356 3.04 20.42 5.61
C LEU A 356 3.61 20.23 7.04
N SER A 357 3.02 19.32 7.82
CA SER A 357 3.45 19.02 9.19
C SER A 357 4.90 18.54 9.25
N GLU A 358 5.55 18.69 10.41
CA GLU A 358 6.94 18.23 10.62
C GLU A 358 7.89 18.84 9.58
N ASN A 359 7.90 20.17 9.49
CA ASN A 359 8.80 20.95 8.64
C ASN A 359 9.47 22.06 9.46
N CYS A 360 10.17 22.98 8.79
CA CYS A 360 10.88 24.10 9.40
C CYS A 360 10.24 25.45 9.05
N ILE A 361 8.94 25.50 8.75
CA ILE A 361 8.25 26.71 8.30
C ILE A 361 8.19 27.72 9.45
N THR A 362 8.68 28.93 9.22
CA THR A 362 8.71 29.99 10.25
C THR A 362 7.67 31.08 10.03
N GLU A 363 7.35 31.35 8.76
CA GLU A 363 6.39 32.35 8.33
C GLU A 363 5.50 31.81 7.21
N LEU A 364 4.27 32.27 7.18
CA LEU A 364 3.31 32.00 6.11
C LEU A 364 2.94 33.34 5.49
N ALA A 365 3.26 33.53 4.20
CA ALA A 365 2.84 34.71 3.47
C ALA A 365 1.30 34.80 3.40
N GLU A 366 0.75 36.01 3.44
CA GLU A 366 -0.71 36.25 3.39
C GLU A 366 -1.40 35.50 2.24
N SER A 367 -0.76 35.44 1.07
CA SER A 367 -1.34 34.89 -0.15
C SER A 367 -1.08 33.40 -0.37
N ILE A 368 -0.43 32.70 0.58
CA ILE A 368 0.12 31.36 0.29
C ILE A 368 -0.95 30.32 -0.09
N PHE A 369 -2.18 30.47 0.42
CA PHE A 369 -3.32 29.60 0.13
C PHE A 369 -4.36 30.25 -0.79
N ASP A 370 -4.03 31.37 -1.45
CA ASP A 370 -4.93 32.02 -2.40
C ASP A 370 -5.34 31.07 -3.53
N GLY A 371 -6.64 31.07 -3.86
CA GLY A 371 -7.19 30.22 -4.91
C GLY A 371 -7.34 28.74 -4.56
N MET A 372 -6.94 28.29 -3.36
CA MET A 372 -7.14 26.90 -2.89
C MET A 372 -8.58 26.64 -2.44
N THR A 373 -9.54 26.81 -3.36
CA THR A 373 -10.99 26.85 -3.08
C THR A 373 -11.61 25.54 -2.58
N SER A 374 -10.89 24.42 -2.73
CA SER A 374 -11.32 23.09 -2.28
C SER A 374 -10.61 22.62 -1.00
N LEU A 375 -9.63 23.39 -0.52
CA LEU A 375 -8.82 22.99 0.63
C LEU A 375 -9.69 22.87 1.87
N SER A 376 -9.75 21.66 2.41
CA SER A 376 -10.61 21.28 3.54
C SER A 376 -9.82 20.69 4.70
N GLN A 377 -8.65 20.12 4.46
CA GLN A 377 -7.75 19.58 5.46
C GLN A 377 -6.36 20.21 5.28
N LEU A 378 -5.91 20.95 6.29
CA LEU A 378 -4.62 21.62 6.29
C LEU A 378 -3.85 21.27 7.55
N TYR A 379 -2.72 20.58 7.40
CA TYR A 379 -1.89 20.17 8.53
C TYR A 379 -0.56 20.91 8.49
N LEU A 380 -0.31 21.70 9.53
CA LEU A 380 0.85 22.57 9.74
C LEU A 380 1.51 22.33 11.11
N ASN A 381 1.06 21.31 11.84
CA ASN A 381 1.59 20.98 13.16
C ASN A 381 3.06 20.56 13.12
N ASN A 382 3.80 20.75 14.21
CA ASN A 382 5.25 20.54 14.28
C ASN A 382 6.01 21.37 13.23
N ASN A 383 5.84 22.69 13.29
CA ASN A 383 6.61 23.67 12.52
C ASN A 383 7.13 24.75 13.49
N LYS A 384 7.59 25.89 12.96
CA LYS A 384 8.12 27.02 13.73
C LYS A 384 7.34 28.31 13.44
N ILE A 385 6.05 28.18 13.09
CA ILE A 385 5.21 29.30 12.66
C ILE A 385 5.00 30.24 13.85
N LYS A 386 5.24 31.54 13.67
CA LYS A 386 5.17 32.53 14.75
C LYS A 386 3.88 33.33 14.79
N GLU A 387 3.27 33.53 13.63
CA GLU A 387 2.08 34.36 13.47
C GLU A 387 1.19 33.86 12.35
N LEU A 388 -0.09 34.23 12.41
CA LEU A 388 -1.08 33.95 11.38
C LEU A 388 -1.62 35.28 10.85
N HIS A 389 -1.44 35.52 9.55
CA HIS A 389 -2.00 36.70 8.91
C HIS A 389 -3.55 36.65 8.88
N VAL A 390 -4.22 37.78 9.06
CA VAL A 390 -5.70 37.84 9.18
C VAL A 390 -6.44 37.27 7.96
N ASN A 391 -5.86 37.36 6.77
CA ASN A 391 -6.46 36.88 5.53
C ASN A 391 -5.97 35.49 5.08
N LEU A 392 -5.17 34.79 5.89
CA LEU A 392 -4.47 33.56 5.50
C LEU A 392 -5.40 32.47 4.92
N PHE A 393 -6.64 32.39 5.42
CA PHE A 393 -7.60 31.35 5.04
C PHE A 393 -8.75 31.85 4.15
N ARG A 394 -8.65 33.06 3.59
CA ARG A 394 -9.76 33.76 2.92
C ARG A 394 -10.47 32.97 1.81
N ASP A 395 -9.71 32.20 1.04
CA ASP A 395 -10.20 31.45 -0.12
C ASP A 395 -10.44 29.96 0.19
N THR A 396 -10.21 29.53 1.42
CA THR A 396 -10.23 28.11 1.80
C THR A 396 -11.60 27.69 2.35
N LYS A 397 -11.84 26.38 2.44
CA LYS A 397 -13.06 25.81 3.05
C LYS A 397 -12.69 24.80 4.13
N LEU A 398 -11.81 25.20 5.04
CA LEU A 398 -11.24 24.30 6.04
C LEU A 398 -12.32 23.66 6.93
N TYR A 399 -12.24 22.35 7.01
CA TYR A 399 -12.95 21.48 7.93
C TYR A 399 -12.01 20.96 9.03
N SER A 400 -10.75 20.70 8.69
CA SER A 400 -9.70 20.30 9.62
C SER A 400 -8.45 21.17 9.47
N LEU A 401 -7.95 21.69 10.59
CA LEU A 401 -6.75 22.52 10.68
C LEU A 401 -5.92 22.09 11.89
N LEU A 402 -4.69 21.64 11.66
CA LEU A 402 -3.77 21.28 12.75
C LEU A 402 -2.58 22.24 12.77
N LEU A 403 -2.42 22.95 13.88
CA LEU A 403 -1.36 23.94 14.15
C LEU A 403 -0.61 23.63 15.45
N ASP A 404 -0.82 22.45 16.04
CA ASP A 404 -0.13 22.06 17.28
C ASP A 404 1.39 22.11 17.14
N TYR A 405 2.11 22.35 18.23
CA TYR A 405 3.58 22.37 18.25
C TYR A 405 4.14 23.36 17.21
N ASN A 406 3.82 24.64 17.40
CA ASN A 406 4.36 25.78 16.66
C ASN A 406 4.75 26.88 17.68
N ASP A 407 5.27 28.00 17.18
CA ASP A 407 5.73 29.13 17.99
C ASP A 407 4.72 30.29 18.01
N ILE A 408 3.42 30.02 17.78
CA ILE A 408 2.40 31.05 17.64
C ILE A 408 2.10 31.68 19.00
N GLN A 409 2.52 32.92 19.20
CA GLN A 409 2.32 33.64 20.47
C GLN A 409 0.94 34.28 20.57
N THR A 410 0.50 34.90 19.48
CA THR A 410 -0.79 35.58 19.39
C THR A 410 -1.35 35.45 17.99
N PHE A 411 -2.68 35.56 17.84
CA PHE A 411 -3.33 35.67 16.54
C PHE A 411 -4.58 36.57 16.63
N ASP A 412 -4.94 37.23 15.54
CA ASP A 412 -6.23 37.91 15.41
C ASP A 412 -7.33 36.87 15.17
N GLN A 413 -8.38 36.86 16.00
CA GLN A 413 -9.51 35.93 15.88
C GLN A 413 -10.20 36.01 14.51
N LYS A 414 -10.10 37.15 13.82
CA LYS A 414 -10.63 37.35 12.46
C LYS A 414 -10.06 36.37 11.44
N VAL A 415 -8.87 35.81 11.66
CA VAL A 415 -8.30 34.79 10.76
C VAL A 415 -9.21 33.57 10.62
N PHE A 416 -10.00 33.26 11.65
CA PHE A 416 -10.92 32.12 11.68
C PHE A 416 -12.34 32.46 11.20
N GLU A 417 -12.67 33.74 10.97
CA GLU A 417 -13.98 34.15 10.42
C GLU A 417 -14.19 33.61 8.99
N PHE A 418 -13.10 33.40 8.24
CA PHE A 418 -13.13 32.80 6.89
C PHE A 418 -13.40 31.29 6.90
N VAL A 419 -13.24 30.61 8.04
CA VAL A 419 -13.38 29.14 8.16
C VAL A 419 -14.42 28.73 9.21
N PRO A 420 -15.69 29.19 9.10
CA PRO A 420 -16.71 29.00 10.13
C PRO A 420 -17.18 27.55 10.28
N ASN A 421 -16.81 26.66 9.35
CA ASN A 421 -17.21 25.25 9.34
C ASN A 421 -16.14 24.32 9.94
N LEU A 422 -15.04 24.86 10.46
CA LEU A 422 -13.97 24.09 11.09
C LEU A 422 -14.54 23.19 12.19
N SER A 423 -14.16 21.92 12.15
CA SER A 423 -14.68 20.86 13.04
C SER A 423 -13.56 20.15 13.78
N MET A 424 -12.38 20.08 13.19
CA MET A 424 -11.16 19.57 13.80
C MET A 424 -10.14 20.70 13.85
N PHE A 425 -9.73 21.08 15.06
CA PHE A 425 -8.79 22.17 15.27
C PHE A 425 -7.76 21.78 16.33
N GLY A 426 -6.51 21.72 15.91
CA GLY A 426 -5.37 21.51 16.78
C GLY A 426 -4.57 22.79 16.95
N PHE A 427 -4.31 23.21 18.19
CA PHE A 427 -3.55 24.43 18.52
C PHE A 427 -2.76 24.29 19.85
N THR A 428 -2.56 23.07 20.31
CA THR A 428 -1.84 22.80 21.56
C THR A 428 -0.35 23.01 21.40
N ASN A 429 0.36 23.21 22.51
CA ASN A 429 1.81 23.43 22.51
C ASN A 429 2.24 24.59 21.61
N ASN A 430 1.48 25.69 21.68
CA ASN A 430 1.87 27.01 21.19
C ASN A 430 1.95 27.95 22.41
N PRO A 431 2.84 28.97 22.42
CA PRO A 431 2.86 29.95 23.50
C PRO A 431 1.49 30.66 23.68
N GLY A 432 0.76 30.86 22.58
CA GLY A 432 -0.59 31.42 22.53
C GLY A 432 -1.73 30.43 22.84
N SER A 433 -1.46 29.18 23.24
CA SER A 433 -2.53 28.20 23.48
C SER A 433 -3.58 28.65 24.52
N HIS A 434 -3.20 29.53 25.45
CA HIS A 434 -4.10 30.14 26.44
C HIS A 434 -5.18 31.05 25.82
N MET A 435 -5.03 31.47 24.56
CA MET A 435 -6.03 32.25 23.83
C MET A 435 -7.24 31.41 23.37
N ILE A 436 -7.08 30.08 23.34
CA ILE A 436 -8.18 29.16 23.04
C ILE A 436 -9.04 29.03 24.28
N ASN A 437 -10.18 29.74 24.30
CA ASN A 437 -11.14 29.74 25.39
C ASN A 437 -12.58 29.59 24.86
N GLU A 438 -13.57 29.45 25.74
CA GLU A 438 -14.98 29.28 25.33
C GLU A 438 -15.49 30.42 24.42
N LYS A 439 -14.99 31.66 24.60
CA LYS A 439 -15.36 32.80 23.75
C LYS A 439 -14.81 32.63 22.34
N PHE A 440 -13.58 32.16 22.19
CA PHE A 440 -12.99 31.86 20.89
C PHE A 440 -13.76 30.73 20.18
N LEU A 441 -14.10 29.66 20.90
CA LEU A 441 -14.82 28.52 20.32
C LEU A 441 -16.21 28.89 19.77
N LYS A 442 -16.86 29.94 20.31
CA LYS A 442 -18.15 30.46 19.82
C LYS A 442 -18.10 31.06 18.41
N ILE A 443 -16.92 31.34 17.86
CA ILE A 443 -16.76 31.83 16.47
C ILE A 443 -17.14 30.73 15.47
N PHE A 444 -16.95 29.47 15.85
CA PHE A 444 -17.33 28.33 15.03
C PHE A 444 -18.80 27.96 15.28
N LYS A 445 -19.49 27.49 14.24
CA LYS A 445 -20.94 27.20 14.33
C LYS A 445 -21.24 26.23 15.48
N GLN A 446 -22.23 26.60 16.29
CA GLN A 446 -22.71 25.85 17.46
C GLN A 446 -22.99 24.37 17.12
N GLY A 447 -22.44 23.45 17.90
CA GLY A 447 -22.76 22.01 17.85
C GLY A 447 -21.65 21.08 17.35
N LYS A 448 -20.44 21.58 17.08
CA LYS A 448 -19.32 20.73 16.67
C LYS A 448 -18.34 20.50 17.82
N ARG A 449 -18.19 19.22 18.19
CA ARG A 449 -17.16 18.74 19.11
C ARG A 449 -15.78 19.06 18.53
N PHE A 450 -15.05 19.96 19.17
CA PHE A 450 -13.63 20.12 18.87
C PHE A 450 -12.89 18.93 19.48
N LEU A 451 -12.26 18.11 18.64
CA LEU A 451 -11.17 17.23 19.06
C LEU A 451 -9.96 18.11 19.37
N LEU A 452 -9.96 18.72 20.56
CA LEU A 452 -8.78 19.36 21.13
C LEU A 452 -7.83 18.25 21.59
N TYR A 453 -6.66 18.16 20.96
CA TYR A 453 -5.64 17.17 21.31
C TYR A 453 -5.05 17.51 22.69
N LYS A 454 -5.57 16.90 23.76
CA LYS A 454 -5.25 17.29 25.14
C LYS A 454 -3.81 16.93 25.52
N TYR A 455 -3.00 17.93 25.87
CA TYR A 455 -1.96 17.77 26.89
C TYR A 455 -1.91 18.86 27.97
N TYR A 456 -2.50 20.07 27.79
CA TYR A 456 -2.45 21.12 28.83
C TYR A 456 -3.64 22.10 28.87
N LEU A 457 -4.89 21.63 28.79
CA LEU A 457 -6.03 22.44 29.27
C LEU A 457 -6.23 22.12 30.76
N LYS A 458 -5.66 22.95 31.64
CA LYS A 458 -6.01 22.97 33.06
C LYS A 458 -7.39 23.61 33.22
N ASP A 459 -8.29 22.85 33.82
CA ASP A 459 -9.40 23.20 34.72
C ASP A 459 -10.51 24.21 34.36
N ASP A 460 -10.55 24.86 33.19
CA ASP A 460 -11.55 25.92 32.92
C ASP A 460 -12.56 25.66 31.77
N PHE A 461 -12.79 24.42 31.34
CA PHE A 461 -13.80 24.12 30.30
C PHE A 461 -14.94 23.26 30.81
N SER A 462 -16.17 23.68 30.50
CA SER A 462 -17.36 22.86 30.70
C SER A 462 -17.33 21.62 29.79
N ASP A 463 -17.65 20.45 30.35
CA ASP A 463 -17.64 19.14 29.66
C ASP A 463 -18.57 19.06 28.42
N GLU A 464 -19.45 20.05 28.23
CA GLU A 464 -20.34 20.12 27.07
C GLU A 464 -19.65 20.60 25.79
N CYS A 465 -18.49 21.28 25.88
CA CYS A 465 -17.77 21.84 24.73
C CYS A 465 -16.61 20.99 24.20
N ILE A 466 -16.19 19.94 24.92
CA ILE A 466 -15.01 19.12 24.58
C ILE A 466 -15.42 17.65 24.56
N SER A 467 -15.28 16.96 23.42
CA SER A 467 -15.29 15.50 23.44
C SER A 467 -13.88 14.97 23.61
N TYR A 468 -13.63 14.35 24.76
CA TYR A 468 -12.44 13.52 24.96
C TYR A 468 -12.65 12.18 24.24
N GLU A 469 -12.03 11.98 23.08
CA GLU A 469 -11.70 10.63 22.62
C GLU A 469 -10.28 10.31 23.06
N LEU A 470 -10.20 9.56 24.17
CA LEU A 470 -8.96 8.98 24.67
C LEU A 470 -8.43 7.93 23.69
N LEU A 471 -7.27 8.20 23.11
CA LEU A 471 -6.38 7.19 22.50
C LEU A 471 -5.75 6.33 23.60
N ASN A 472 -6.57 5.58 24.33
CA ASN A 472 -6.13 4.53 25.26
C ASN A 472 -5.72 3.26 24.49
N LYS A 473 -4.73 3.38 23.60
CA LYS A 473 -4.07 2.22 22.94
C LYS A 473 -2.58 2.10 23.30
N LYS A 474 -2.06 2.91 24.21
CA LYS A 474 -0.63 2.89 24.60
C LYS A 474 -0.25 1.79 25.60
N GLU A 475 -1.21 1.18 26.30
CA GLU A 475 -0.90 0.09 27.25
C GLU A 475 -1.04 -1.33 26.65
N GLU A 476 -1.81 -1.53 25.57
CA GLU A 476 -1.87 -2.82 24.87
C GLU A 476 -0.69 -3.04 23.89
N ILE A 477 -0.18 -1.97 23.27
CA ILE A 477 0.93 -2.06 22.30
C ILE A 477 2.27 -2.45 22.96
N LYS A 478 2.41 -2.31 24.29
CA LYS A 478 3.58 -2.85 25.02
C LYS A 478 3.49 -4.36 25.28
N LYS A 479 2.32 -4.99 25.15
CA LYS A 479 2.15 -6.45 25.28
C LYS A 479 2.17 -7.19 23.93
N GLU A 480 1.83 -6.52 22.84
CA GLU A 480 1.77 -7.15 21.49
C GLU A 480 3.04 -7.02 20.64
N LYS A 481 4.13 -6.41 21.13
CA LYS A 481 5.45 -6.40 20.44
C LYS A 481 6.20 -7.74 20.46
N LYS A 482 5.49 -8.86 20.46
CA LYS A 482 6.00 -10.21 20.19
C LYS A 482 4.92 -11.08 19.53
N ALA A 483 4.38 -10.68 18.38
CA ALA A 483 3.83 -11.62 17.40
C ALA A 483 3.54 -10.90 16.06
N ASP A 484 4.09 -11.49 15.01
CA ASP A 484 3.56 -11.56 13.64
C ASP A 484 3.43 -10.27 12.81
N ALA A 485 4.31 -10.18 11.81
CA ALA A 485 4.14 -9.40 10.60
C ALA A 485 3.14 -10.11 9.68
N ILE A 486 2.22 -9.36 9.05
CA ILE A 486 1.81 -9.42 7.64
C ILE A 486 0.50 -8.61 7.42
N ASP A 487 0.64 -7.68 6.47
CA ASP A 487 -0.29 -7.05 5.51
C ASP A 487 -1.60 -6.30 5.88
N GLU A 488 -1.74 -5.20 5.11
CA GLU A 488 -2.94 -4.45 4.74
C GLU A 488 -3.70 -3.65 5.81
N PHE A 489 -3.24 -2.41 6.04
CA PHE A 489 -4.08 -1.21 6.17
C PHE A 489 -3.19 0.03 5.93
N ASP A 490 -3.04 0.43 4.66
CA ASP A 490 -2.46 1.73 4.28
C ASP A 490 -3.62 2.74 4.12
N ASP A 491 -4.33 2.98 5.24
CA ASP A 491 -5.30 4.07 5.41
C ASP A 491 -4.87 4.89 6.65
N ASP A 492 -4.53 6.16 6.41
CA ASP A 492 -4.78 7.28 7.33
C ASP A 492 -4.54 7.08 8.84
N CYS A 493 -3.36 6.58 9.23
CA CYS A 493 -2.85 6.85 10.58
C CYS A 493 -1.97 8.11 10.59
N ASP A 494 -2.60 9.27 10.40
CA ASP A 494 -2.08 10.59 10.79
C ASP A 494 -2.12 10.72 12.33
N LEU A 495 -1.37 9.86 13.02
CA LEU A 495 -1.17 9.94 14.47
C LEU A 495 0.33 10.10 14.73
N GLY A 496 0.71 11.37 14.94
CA GLY A 496 2.08 11.75 15.26
C GLY A 496 2.59 11.03 16.51
N PHE A 497 3.55 10.15 16.33
CA PHE A 497 4.41 9.65 17.40
C PHE A 497 5.86 9.97 17.04
N GLY A 498 6.35 11.10 17.57
CA GLY A 498 7.78 11.32 17.74
C GLY A 498 8.21 10.71 19.06
N LEU A 499 9.00 9.63 19.00
CA LEU A 499 9.85 9.18 20.10
C LEU A 499 11.27 9.57 19.72
N PHE A 500 11.87 10.50 20.45
CA PHE A 500 13.31 10.60 20.62
C PHE A 500 13.56 10.70 22.13
N ASP A 501 14.60 9.99 22.57
CA ASP A 501 14.94 9.60 23.94
C ASP A 501 14.85 10.68 25.03
#